data_AF-A0A444USC5-F1
#
_entry.id   AF-A0A444USC5-F1
#
_cell.length_a   1.000
_cell.length_b   1.000
_cell.length_c   1.000
_cell.angle_alpha   90.00
_cell.angle_beta   90.00
_cell.angle_gamma   90.00
#
_symmetry.space_group_name_H-M   'P 1'
#
loop_
_entity.id
_entity.type
_entity.pdbx_description
1 polymer ?
#
loop_
_entity_poly.entity_id
_entity_poly.type
_entity_poly.pdbx_seq_one_letter_code
_entity_poly.pdbx_strand_id
1 'polypeptide(L)'
;MEYLKENKEEPYFRDVAKLTTGSYYELVKTNNPDEFDVMLILPTPRITWTEVCGFSGLFYRVSVCRPPRSPLKDFLLEDGLTISAVRILKDMRNLIKKFMRTYKVSVPGWHWSLERQNPGCPAITLSLLNNKAEVDISLDLVPALEIPSCQGWPEATKKGLKIEDWLGKKSRRAYTSQSFYFVPKKPKGRGLSEEAKGKKGKERR
;
A
#
# COMPACT_ATOMS: atom_id res chain seq x y z
N MET A 1 -3.30 4.81 -14.76
CA MET A 1 -2.00 4.12 -14.86
C MET A 1 -1.03 4.82 -15.79
N GLU A 2 -1.46 5.29 -16.96
CA GLU A 2 -0.64 6.04 -17.93
C GLU A 2 0.09 7.25 -17.32
N TYR A 3 -0.63 8.09 -16.57
CA TYR A 3 -0.01 9.22 -15.84
C TYR A 3 1.18 8.83 -14.96
N LEU A 4 1.12 7.67 -14.29
CA LEU A 4 2.21 7.21 -13.44
C LEU A 4 3.43 6.80 -14.27
N LYS A 5 3.20 6.11 -15.40
CA LYS A 5 4.26 5.62 -16.30
C LYS A 5 5.03 6.76 -16.97
N GLU A 6 4.34 7.84 -17.31
CA GLU A 6 4.93 9.01 -17.98
C GLU A 6 5.56 10.01 -17.00
N ASN A 7 5.32 9.86 -15.69
CA ASN A 7 5.76 10.83 -14.71
C ASN A 7 7.29 10.86 -14.58
N LYS A 8 7.91 11.96 -15.03
CA LYS A 8 9.36 12.12 -14.96
C LYS A 8 9.91 12.43 -13.57
N GLU A 9 9.13 13.13 -12.76
CA GLU A 9 9.53 13.66 -11.45
C GLU A 9 9.64 12.56 -10.38
N GLU A 10 8.76 11.56 -10.45
CA GLU A 10 8.61 10.52 -9.41
C GLU A 10 8.84 9.12 -10.01
N PRO A 11 10.09 8.78 -10.39
CA PRO A 11 10.39 7.58 -11.18
C PRO A 11 10.05 6.27 -10.47
N TYR A 12 9.96 6.26 -9.13
CA TYR A 12 9.63 5.05 -8.38
C TYR A 12 8.23 4.51 -8.70
N PHE A 13 7.27 5.38 -8.98
CA PHE A 13 5.88 4.98 -9.19
C PHE A 13 5.55 4.58 -10.64
N ARG A 14 6.51 4.65 -11.56
CA ARG A 14 6.29 4.31 -12.98
C ARG A 14 5.95 2.85 -13.21
N ASP A 15 6.59 1.98 -12.43
CA ASP A 15 6.47 0.53 -12.54
C ASP A 15 5.39 -0.04 -11.60
N VAL A 16 4.48 0.81 -11.12
CA VAL A 16 3.34 0.37 -10.31
C VAL A 16 2.44 -0.54 -11.14
N ALA A 17 2.14 -1.71 -10.59
CA ALA A 17 1.09 -2.58 -11.12
C ALA A 17 -0.22 -2.37 -10.35
N LYS A 18 -1.36 -2.56 -11.00
CA LYS A 18 -2.66 -2.56 -10.36
C LYS A 18 -2.99 -3.98 -9.94
N LEU A 19 -3.27 -4.18 -8.65
CA LEU A 19 -3.89 -5.40 -8.15
C LEU A 19 -5.34 -5.07 -7.78
N THR A 20 -6.27 -5.57 -8.60
CA THR A 20 -7.71 -5.51 -8.31
C THR A 20 -8.08 -6.66 -7.39
N THR A 21 -7.73 -6.52 -6.12
CA THR A 21 -8.24 -7.35 -5.03
C THR A 21 -9.33 -6.55 -4.33
N GLY A 22 -10.54 -7.08 -4.24
CA GLY A 22 -11.66 -6.32 -3.67
C GLY A 22 -13.02 -6.94 -3.91
N SER A 23 -13.95 -6.62 -3.04
CA SER A 23 -15.32 -7.16 -3.02
C SER A 23 -16.11 -6.96 -4.31
N TYR A 24 -15.90 -5.85 -5.02
CA TYR A 24 -16.55 -5.61 -6.32
C TYR A 24 -16.07 -6.61 -7.39
N TYR A 25 -14.77 -6.93 -7.42
CA TYR A 25 -14.21 -7.89 -8.38
C TYR A 25 -14.46 -9.34 -7.97
N GLU A 26 -14.58 -9.60 -6.67
CA GLU A 26 -14.80 -10.93 -6.12
C GLU A 26 -16.30 -11.25 -5.93
N LEU A 27 -17.20 -10.27 -6.09
CA LEU A 27 -18.66 -10.34 -5.87
C LEU A 27 -19.07 -10.75 -4.44
N VAL A 28 -18.20 -10.63 -3.43
CA VAL A 28 -18.40 -11.26 -2.09
C VAL A 28 -18.78 -10.32 -0.95
N LYS A 29 -18.84 -8.98 -1.12
CA LYS A 29 -19.31 -8.09 -0.03
C LYS A 29 -20.34 -7.07 -0.49
N THR A 30 -21.57 -7.35 -0.12
CA THR A 30 -22.76 -6.49 -0.15
C THR A 30 -22.80 -5.56 1.06
N ASN A 31 -21.98 -4.50 1.10
CA ASN A 31 -22.20 -3.45 2.10
C ASN A 31 -22.44 -2.08 1.45
N ASN A 32 -21.56 -1.65 0.54
CA ASN A 32 -21.74 -0.44 -0.26
C ASN A 32 -21.32 -0.72 -1.72
N PRO A 33 -22.23 -0.63 -2.71
CA PRO A 33 -21.88 -0.85 -4.12
C PRO A 33 -20.94 0.23 -4.69
N ASP A 34 -20.87 1.38 -4.02
CA ASP A 34 -20.19 2.58 -4.50
C ASP A 34 -18.75 2.73 -3.95
N GLU A 35 -18.24 1.73 -3.22
CA GLU A 35 -16.91 1.73 -2.60
C GLU A 35 -15.97 0.73 -3.28
N PHE A 36 -14.83 1.21 -3.75
CA PHE A 36 -13.85 0.43 -4.51
C PHE A 36 -12.47 0.46 -3.85
N ASP A 37 -11.95 -0.71 -3.47
CA ASP A 37 -10.57 -0.87 -3.04
C ASP A 37 -9.66 -1.25 -4.22
N VAL A 38 -8.53 -0.55 -4.36
CA VAL A 38 -7.50 -0.89 -5.35
C VAL A 38 -6.13 -0.88 -4.69
N MET A 39 -5.42 -2.00 -4.79
CA MET A 39 -4.02 -2.07 -4.38
C MET A 39 -3.10 -1.66 -5.53
N LEU A 40 -2.18 -0.74 -5.23
CA LEU A 40 -1.12 -0.29 -6.12
C LEU A 40 0.18 -0.98 -5.71
N ILE A 41 0.57 -1.97 -6.51
CA ILE A 41 1.72 -2.82 -6.24
C ILE A 41 2.99 -2.10 -6.67
N LEU A 42 3.83 -1.83 -5.69
CA LEU A 42 5.13 -1.20 -5.84
C LEU A 42 6.20 -2.27 -5.96
N PRO A 43 7.07 -2.19 -6.98
CA PRO A 43 8.17 -3.12 -7.12
C PRO A 43 9.16 -2.93 -5.97
N THR A 44 9.66 -4.05 -5.45
CA THR A 44 10.75 -4.05 -4.47
C THR A 44 11.89 -4.94 -4.89
N PRO A 45 13.15 -4.56 -4.56
CA PRO A 45 14.26 -5.49 -4.61
C PRO A 45 14.09 -6.55 -3.51
N ARG A 46 15.05 -7.46 -3.38
CA ARG A 46 15.09 -8.34 -2.22
C ARG A 46 15.17 -7.52 -0.93
N ILE A 47 14.21 -7.74 -0.03
CA ILE A 47 14.13 -7.04 1.26
C ILE A 47 14.19 -8.01 2.44
N THR A 48 14.54 -7.49 3.60
CA THR A 48 14.41 -8.15 4.90
C THR A 48 13.28 -7.51 5.68
N TRP A 49 12.71 -8.27 6.60
CA TRP A 49 11.70 -7.76 7.52
C TRP A 49 11.97 -8.27 8.93
N THR A 50 11.74 -7.40 9.89
CA THR A 50 11.84 -7.71 11.33
C THR A 50 10.48 -7.46 11.95
N GLU A 51 9.95 -8.44 12.67
CA GLU A 51 8.68 -8.29 13.37
C GLU A 51 8.78 -7.19 14.42
N VAL A 52 7.74 -6.36 14.51
CA VAL A 52 7.63 -5.36 15.58
C VAL A 52 7.13 -6.07 16.83
N CYS A 53 7.91 -6.03 17.90
CA CYS A 53 7.58 -6.66 19.18
C CYS A 53 6.19 -6.20 19.69
N GLY A 54 5.43 -7.15 20.24
CA GLY A 54 4.10 -6.89 20.80
C GLY A 54 2.95 -6.94 19.80
N PHE A 55 3.22 -7.27 18.52
CA PHE A 55 2.21 -7.29 17.46
C PHE A 55 1.94 -8.66 16.83
N SER A 56 2.53 -9.73 17.35
CA SER A 56 2.22 -11.13 16.98
C SER A 56 2.20 -11.38 15.45
N GLY A 57 3.22 -10.87 14.75
CA GLY A 57 3.38 -11.05 13.31
C GLY A 57 2.46 -10.20 12.43
N LEU A 58 1.79 -9.18 12.97
CA LEU A 58 0.94 -8.28 12.18
C LEU A 58 1.69 -7.06 11.63
N PHE A 59 2.76 -6.63 12.29
CA PHE A 59 3.52 -5.44 11.92
C PHE A 59 4.99 -5.78 11.78
N TYR A 60 5.60 -5.26 10.71
CA TYR A 60 7.00 -5.49 10.38
C TYR A 60 7.70 -4.17 10.06
N ARG A 61 8.96 -4.07 10.49
CA ARG A 61 9.92 -3.13 9.89
C ARG A 61 10.48 -3.77 8.65
N VAL A 62 10.48 -3.04 7.55
CA VAL A 62 10.94 -3.53 6.25
C VAL A 62 12.18 -2.76 5.83
N SER A 63 13.22 -3.48 5.42
CA SER A 63 14.51 -2.91 5.04
C SER A 63 15.06 -3.58 3.79
N VAL A 64 15.80 -2.86 2.97
CA VAL A 64 16.53 -3.48 1.85
C VAL A 64 17.76 -4.23 2.37
N CYS A 65 18.16 -5.32 1.70
CA CYS A 65 19.39 -6.04 2.09
C CYS A 65 20.68 -5.21 1.87
N ARG A 66 20.61 -4.24 0.95
CA ARG A 66 21.71 -3.34 0.56
C ARG A 66 21.15 -2.04 -0.02
N PRO A 67 21.87 -0.92 0.06
CA PRO A 67 21.41 0.35 -0.52
C PRO A 67 21.06 0.18 -2.00
N PRO A 68 19.83 0.54 -2.43
CA PRO A 68 19.40 0.30 -3.79
C PRO A 68 19.90 1.44 -4.68
N ARG A 69 20.22 1.11 -5.94
CA ARG A 69 20.44 2.12 -6.99
C ARG A 69 19.12 2.61 -7.61
N SER A 70 18.02 1.90 -7.36
CA SER A 70 16.68 2.25 -7.83
C SER A 70 16.12 3.49 -7.10
N PRO A 71 15.10 4.15 -7.67
CA PRO A 71 14.37 5.25 -7.03
C PRO A 71 13.86 4.98 -5.61
N LEU A 72 13.70 3.70 -5.22
CA LEU A 72 13.36 3.31 -3.84
C LEU A 72 14.26 3.97 -2.77
N LYS A 73 15.51 4.33 -3.11
CA LYS A 73 16.47 4.96 -2.20
C LYS A 73 15.95 6.23 -1.52
N ASP A 74 15.07 6.99 -2.20
CA ASP A 74 14.54 8.27 -1.71
C ASP A 74 13.56 8.06 -0.53
N PHE A 75 13.01 6.85 -0.44
CA PHE A 75 12.09 6.45 0.62
C PHE A 75 12.79 5.80 1.82
N LEU A 76 14.12 5.71 1.83
CA LEU A 76 14.86 5.11 2.94
C LEU A 76 15.04 6.09 4.10
N LEU A 77 15.05 5.57 5.32
CA LEU A 77 15.41 6.34 6.51
C LEU A 77 16.88 6.73 6.50
N GLU A 78 17.30 7.48 7.52
CA GLU A 78 18.67 7.98 7.67
C GLU A 78 19.72 6.86 7.75
N ASP A 79 19.31 5.63 8.10
CA ASP A 79 20.17 4.44 8.07
C ASP A 79 20.48 3.92 6.66
N GLY A 80 19.84 4.48 5.62
CA GLY A 80 20.04 4.09 4.23
C GLY A 80 19.54 2.69 3.87
N LEU A 81 18.76 2.04 4.74
CA LEU A 81 18.28 0.66 4.54
C LEU A 81 16.79 0.50 4.84
N THR A 82 16.27 1.15 5.89
CA THR A 82 14.88 0.95 6.32
C THR A 82 13.92 1.76 5.46
N ILE A 83 12.88 1.11 4.93
CA ILE A 83 11.89 1.75 4.07
C ILE A 83 10.89 2.55 4.90
N SER A 84 10.71 3.83 4.57
CA SER A 84 9.76 4.71 5.23
C SER A 84 8.39 4.66 4.58
N ALA A 85 7.47 3.91 5.21
CA ALA A 85 6.05 3.88 4.85
C ALA A 85 5.41 5.28 4.76
N VAL A 86 5.83 6.20 5.64
CA VAL A 86 5.30 7.58 5.67
C VAL A 86 5.71 8.37 4.43
N ARG A 87 6.96 8.22 3.97
CA ARG A 87 7.44 8.92 2.76
C ARG A 87 6.73 8.39 1.52
N ILE A 88 6.60 7.07 1.37
CA ILE A 88 5.88 6.46 0.25
C ILE A 88 4.43 6.98 0.19
N LEU A 89 3.71 6.97 1.31
CA LEU A 89 2.34 7.50 1.36
C LEU A 89 2.25 8.99 1.05
N LYS A 90 3.20 9.80 1.55
CA LYS A 90 3.24 11.24 1.32
C LYS A 90 3.41 11.54 -0.17
N ASP A 91 4.37 10.89 -0.82
CA ASP A 91 4.70 11.18 -2.22
C ASP A 91 3.64 10.62 -3.17
N MET A 92 3.11 9.41 -2.91
CA MET A 92 1.98 8.87 -3.68
C MET A 92 0.76 9.80 -3.57
N ARG A 93 0.46 10.33 -2.38
CA ARG A 93 -0.64 11.28 -2.19
C ARG A 93 -0.40 12.59 -2.94
N ASN A 94 0.83 13.10 -2.93
CA ASN A 94 1.19 14.30 -3.68
C ASN A 94 1.09 14.09 -5.18
N LEU A 95 1.50 12.93 -5.67
CA LEU A 95 1.37 12.53 -7.07
C LEU A 95 -0.09 12.49 -7.52
N ILE A 96 -0.96 11.90 -6.70
CA ILE A 96 -2.41 11.89 -6.94
C ILE A 96 -2.98 13.31 -6.94
N LYS A 97 -2.57 14.18 -6.01
CA LYS A 97 -2.97 15.60 -6.03
C LYS A 97 -2.55 16.31 -7.31
N LYS A 98 -1.33 16.07 -7.80
CA LYS A 98 -0.85 16.63 -9.06
C LYS A 98 -1.70 16.13 -10.23
N PHE A 99 -1.97 14.83 -10.30
CA PHE A 99 -2.84 14.22 -11.31
C PHE A 99 -4.25 14.84 -11.33
N MET A 100 -4.86 15.03 -10.15
CA MET A 100 -6.23 15.56 -10.04
C MET A 100 -6.34 17.01 -10.49
N ARG A 101 -5.25 17.79 -10.49
CA ARG A 101 -5.26 19.16 -11.02
C ARG A 101 -5.34 19.19 -12.55
N THR A 102 -4.82 18.16 -13.21
CA THR A 102 -4.77 18.07 -14.67
C THR A 102 -5.91 17.24 -15.24
N TYR A 103 -6.39 16.26 -14.48
CA TYR A 103 -7.45 15.36 -14.90
C TYR A 103 -8.83 16.04 -14.78
N LYS A 104 -9.62 15.97 -15.86
CA LYS A 104 -11.01 16.40 -15.88
C LYS A 104 -11.91 15.21 -16.16
N VAL A 105 -12.97 15.07 -15.38
CA VAL A 105 -14.01 14.06 -15.61
C VAL A 105 -14.79 14.47 -16.86
N SER A 106 -15.09 13.51 -17.73
CA SER A 106 -15.80 13.77 -19.00
C SER A 106 -17.25 14.23 -18.79
N VAL A 107 -17.83 13.96 -17.63
CA VAL A 107 -19.21 14.31 -17.28
C VAL A 107 -19.25 15.72 -16.66
N PRO A 108 -20.05 16.66 -17.21
CA PRO A 108 -20.17 18.00 -16.67
C PRO A 108 -20.67 18.03 -15.23
N GLY A 109 -20.04 18.85 -14.38
CA GLY A 109 -20.41 19.00 -12.97
C GLY A 109 -19.88 17.90 -12.06
N TRP A 110 -19.27 16.85 -12.61
CA TRP A 110 -18.64 15.79 -11.83
C TRP A 110 -17.15 16.07 -11.66
N HIS A 111 -16.62 15.77 -10.49
CA HIS A 111 -15.19 15.89 -10.26
C HIS A 111 -14.69 14.97 -9.16
N TRP A 112 -13.42 14.56 -9.28
CA TRP A 112 -12.75 13.85 -8.19
C TRP A 112 -12.35 14.82 -7.09
N SER A 113 -12.47 14.39 -5.84
CA SER A 113 -11.98 15.05 -4.64
C SER A 113 -11.07 14.10 -3.87
N LEU A 114 -10.03 14.63 -3.24
CA LEU A 114 -9.11 13.86 -2.43
C LEU A 114 -9.44 14.06 -0.96
N GLU A 115 -9.88 13.00 -0.28
CA GLU A 115 -10.25 13.08 1.13
C GLU A 115 -9.06 13.38 2.03
N ARG A 116 -9.31 13.99 3.18
CA ARG A 116 -8.28 14.28 4.17
C ARG A 116 -7.63 12.99 4.66
N GLN A 117 -6.29 12.96 4.66
CA GLN A 117 -5.55 11.79 5.14
C GLN A 117 -5.83 11.53 6.62
N ASN A 118 -6.37 10.35 6.93
CA ASN A 118 -6.55 9.89 8.29
C ASN A 118 -5.22 9.33 8.86
N PRO A 119 -4.72 9.83 10.01
CA PRO A 119 -3.50 9.31 10.62
C PRO A 119 -3.57 7.81 10.89
N GLY A 120 -2.75 7.03 10.18
CA GLY A 120 -2.65 5.57 10.36
C GLY A 120 -3.51 4.74 9.42
N CYS A 121 -4.31 5.38 8.56
CA CYS A 121 -4.94 4.70 7.42
C CYS A 121 -3.90 4.56 6.29
N PRO A 122 -3.71 3.35 5.72
CA PRO A 122 -2.83 3.15 4.58
C PRO A 122 -3.46 3.56 3.24
N ALA A 123 -4.79 3.72 3.19
CA ALA A 123 -5.50 4.08 1.97
C ALA A 123 -5.41 5.58 1.66
N ILE A 124 -5.40 5.89 0.37
CA ILE A 124 -5.57 7.22 -0.18
C ILE A 124 -6.94 7.25 -0.86
N THR A 125 -7.93 7.76 -0.14
CA THR A 125 -9.33 7.80 -0.56
C THR A 125 -9.62 8.95 -1.51
N LEU A 126 -10.25 8.62 -2.63
CA LEU A 126 -10.74 9.53 -3.66
C LEU A 126 -12.26 9.43 -3.73
N SER A 127 -12.95 10.55 -3.66
CA SER A 127 -14.42 10.60 -3.79
C SER A 127 -14.77 11.27 -5.10
N LEU A 128 -15.57 10.60 -5.94
CA LEU A 128 -16.19 11.20 -7.10
C LEU A 128 -17.44 11.94 -6.65
N LEU A 129 -17.45 13.25 -6.81
CA LEU A 129 -18.58 14.09 -6.47
C LEU A 129 -19.44 14.32 -7.70
N ASN A 130 -20.76 14.17 -7.54
CA ASN A 130 -21.74 14.49 -8.56
C ASN A 130 -22.00 16.01 -8.65
N ASN A 131 -22.90 16.41 -9.54
CA ASN A 131 -23.28 17.81 -9.75
C ASN A 131 -23.92 18.50 -8.53
N LYS A 132 -24.34 17.74 -7.51
CA LYS A 132 -24.87 18.25 -6.23
C LYS A 132 -23.83 18.25 -5.12
N ALA A 133 -22.58 17.95 -5.44
CA ALA A 133 -21.48 17.75 -4.49
C ALA A 133 -21.70 16.59 -3.49
N GLU A 134 -22.54 15.61 -3.87
CA GLU A 134 -22.71 14.38 -3.12
C GLU A 134 -21.70 13.34 -3.60
N VAL A 135 -21.24 12.45 -2.71
CA VAL A 135 -20.32 11.37 -3.04
C VAL A 135 -21.08 10.28 -3.78
N ASP A 136 -20.71 10.06 -5.05
CA ASP A 136 -21.29 9.03 -5.90
C ASP A 136 -20.44 7.76 -5.90
N ILE A 137 -19.11 7.91 -5.87
CA ILE A 137 -18.16 6.79 -5.81
C ILE A 137 -17.04 7.12 -4.83
N SER A 138 -16.65 6.15 -4.00
CA SER A 138 -15.43 6.20 -3.18
C SER A 138 -14.41 5.18 -3.69
N LEU A 139 -13.16 5.61 -3.84
CA LEU A 139 -12.05 4.79 -4.33
C LEU A 139 -10.86 4.87 -3.38
N ASP A 140 -10.55 3.75 -2.73
CA ASP A 140 -9.43 3.58 -1.81
C ASP A 140 -8.21 3.03 -2.54
N LEU A 141 -7.19 3.88 -2.70
CA LEU A 141 -5.91 3.48 -3.29
C LEU A 141 -4.92 3.10 -2.18
N VAL A 142 -4.50 1.84 -2.14
CA VAL A 142 -3.58 1.33 -1.11
C VAL A 142 -2.24 0.96 -1.75
N PRO A 143 -1.13 1.67 -1.47
CA PRO A 143 0.19 1.23 -1.92
C PRO A 143 0.60 -0.02 -1.17
N ALA A 144 1.17 -0.99 -1.89
CA ALA A 144 1.65 -2.22 -1.30
C ALA A 144 2.97 -2.65 -1.91
N LEU A 145 3.93 -3.03 -1.07
CA LEU A 145 5.19 -3.62 -1.51
C LEU A 145 4.97 -5.09 -1.83
N GLU A 146 5.25 -5.52 -3.06
CA GLU A 146 5.24 -6.93 -3.40
C GLU A 146 6.53 -7.61 -2.97
N ILE A 147 6.38 -8.72 -2.26
CA ILE A 147 7.47 -9.62 -1.90
C ILE A 147 7.41 -10.84 -2.81
N PRO A 148 8.43 -11.07 -3.65
CA PRO A 148 8.42 -12.19 -4.56
C PRO A 148 8.32 -13.54 -3.82
N SER A 149 7.63 -14.49 -4.44
CA SER A 149 7.45 -15.86 -3.96
C SER A 149 8.74 -16.56 -3.50
N CYS A 150 9.88 -16.22 -4.11
CA CYS A 150 11.18 -16.80 -3.75
C CYS A 150 11.66 -16.47 -2.33
N GLN A 151 11.11 -15.45 -1.66
CA GLN A 151 11.48 -15.10 -0.29
C GLN A 151 10.69 -15.87 0.78
N GLY A 152 9.57 -16.50 0.40
CA GLY A 152 8.68 -17.19 1.33
C GLY A 152 7.93 -16.24 2.28
N TRP A 153 6.80 -16.71 2.81
CA TRP A 153 5.98 -15.93 3.73
C TRP A 153 6.66 -15.77 5.11
N PRO A 154 6.31 -14.73 5.90
CA PRO A 154 6.87 -14.53 7.23
C PRO A 154 6.62 -15.71 8.18
N GLU A 155 7.56 -15.96 9.10
CA GLU A 155 7.51 -17.08 10.05
C GLU A 155 6.19 -17.13 10.84
N ALA A 156 5.68 -15.97 11.24
CA ALA A 156 4.42 -15.86 11.99
C ALA A 156 3.21 -16.46 11.24
N THR A 157 3.27 -16.54 9.91
CA THR A 157 2.19 -17.09 9.08
C THR A 157 2.24 -18.61 8.96
N LYS A 158 3.31 -19.29 9.39
CA LYS A 158 3.47 -20.75 9.23
C LYS A 158 2.35 -21.56 9.87
N LYS A 159 1.82 -21.11 11.01
CA LYS A 159 0.68 -21.72 11.71
C LYS A 159 -0.70 -21.17 11.25
N GLY A 160 -0.70 -20.19 10.34
CA GLY A 160 -1.89 -19.58 9.75
C GLY A 160 -2.48 -20.42 8.60
N LEU A 161 -3.48 -19.88 7.89
CA LEU A 161 -4.17 -20.48 6.72
C LEU A 161 -4.58 -21.95 6.91
N LYS A 162 -5.41 -22.24 7.92
CA LYS A 162 -5.87 -23.60 8.27
C LYS A 162 -6.93 -24.12 7.30
N ILE A 163 -6.52 -24.47 6.09
CA ILE A 163 -7.39 -24.97 5.01
C ILE A 163 -7.07 -26.41 4.61
N GLU A 164 -6.16 -27.08 5.32
CA GLU A 164 -5.71 -28.43 4.98
C GLU A 164 -6.84 -29.45 4.99
N ASP A 165 -7.74 -29.34 5.98
CA ASP A 165 -8.87 -30.25 6.14
C ASP A 165 -10.06 -29.88 5.23
N TRP A 166 -10.01 -28.71 4.59
CA TRP A 166 -11.06 -28.21 3.70
C TRP A 166 -10.67 -28.28 2.21
N LEU A 167 -9.60 -27.59 1.83
CA LEU A 167 -9.10 -27.50 0.45
C LEU A 167 -7.89 -28.39 0.19
N GLY A 168 -7.35 -29.06 1.21
CA GLY A 168 -6.21 -29.95 1.09
C GLY A 168 -4.86 -29.26 1.26
N LYS A 169 -3.86 -30.06 1.67
CA LYS A 169 -2.47 -29.62 1.86
C LYS A 169 -1.81 -29.07 0.58
N LYS A 170 -2.19 -29.60 -0.60
CA LYS A 170 -1.68 -29.12 -1.90
C LYS A 170 -2.11 -27.68 -2.17
N SER A 171 -3.38 -27.37 -1.92
CA SER A 171 -3.94 -26.02 -2.09
C SER A 171 -3.27 -25.03 -1.13
N ARG A 172 -3.10 -25.40 0.14
CA ARG A 172 -2.32 -24.61 1.11
C ARG A 172 -0.91 -24.28 0.59
N ARG A 173 -0.20 -25.29 0.07
CA ARG A 173 1.15 -25.08 -0.49
C ARG A 173 1.13 -24.13 -1.69
N ALA A 174 0.14 -24.27 -2.58
CA ALA A 174 -0.02 -23.39 -3.73
C ALA A 174 -0.17 -21.93 -3.30
N TYR A 175 -1.08 -21.62 -2.36
CA TYR A 175 -1.27 -20.25 -1.87
C TYR A 175 -0.03 -19.69 -1.15
N THR A 176 0.54 -20.46 -0.21
CA THR A 176 1.72 -20.01 0.56
C THR A 176 3.01 -19.90 -0.27
N SER A 177 3.00 -20.41 -1.51
CA SER A 177 4.10 -20.25 -2.47
C SER A 177 3.96 -19.02 -3.37
N GLN A 178 2.86 -18.27 -3.28
CA GLN A 178 2.67 -17.03 -4.03
C GLN A 178 3.37 -15.85 -3.34
N SER A 179 3.53 -14.76 -4.09
CA SER A 179 3.94 -13.47 -3.53
C SER A 179 3.01 -13.04 -2.40
N PHE A 180 3.52 -12.24 -1.47
CA PHE A 180 2.72 -11.57 -0.45
C PHE A 180 3.04 -10.08 -0.41
N TYR A 181 2.23 -9.31 0.31
CA TYR A 181 2.27 -7.86 0.23
C TYR A 181 2.39 -7.20 1.60
N PHE A 182 3.22 -6.16 1.69
CA PHE A 182 3.23 -5.26 2.86
C PHE A 182 2.53 -3.95 2.54
N VAL A 183 1.61 -3.54 3.42
CA VAL A 183 0.84 -2.30 3.33
C VAL A 183 1.34 -1.32 4.40
N PRO A 184 1.43 0.00 4.12
CA PRO A 184 1.98 1.00 5.04
C PRO A 184 0.98 1.39 6.16
N LYS A 185 0.59 0.40 6.98
CA LYS A 185 -0.30 0.60 8.12
C LYS A 185 0.51 0.90 9.38
N LYS A 186 0.09 1.89 10.16
CA LYS A 186 0.69 2.16 11.48
C LYS A 186 0.01 1.33 12.56
N PRO A 187 0.78 0.78 13.53
CA PRO A 187 0.19 0.16 14.70
C PRO A 187 -0.60 1.18 15.53
N LYS A 188 -1.73 0.76 16.11
CA LYS A 188 -2.54 1.57 17.03
C LYS A 188 -2.14 1.23 18.48
N GLY A 189 -1.90 2.24 19.33
CA GLY A 189 -1.62 2.05 20.76
C GLY A 189 -1.05 3.30 21.44
N ARG A 190 -1.26 3.47 22.76
CA ARG A 190 -0.53 4.44 23.59
C ARG A 190 0.78 3.80 24.06
N GLY A 191 1.87 4.56 24.18
CA GLY A 191 3.15 4.04 24.68
C GLY A 191 3.92 3.14 23.70
N LEU A 192 3.68 3.26 22.39
CA LEU A 192 4.47 2.58 21.38
C LEU A 192 5.95 2.92 21.55
N SER A 193 6.83 1.93 21.48
CA SER A 193 8.28 2.16 21.42
C SER A 193 8.61 3.10 20.24
N GLU A 194 9.70 3.85 20.33
CA GLU A 194 10.16 4.72 19.21
C GLU A 194 10.30 3.92 17.89
N GLU A 195 10.57 2.63 18.02
CA GLU A 195 10.60 1.64 16.95
C GLU A 195 9.26 1.41 16.24
N ALA A 196 8.14 1.44 16.99
CA ALA A 196 6.79 1.20 16.48
C ALA A 196 6.09 2.48 15.99
N LYS A 197 6.55 3.66 16.42
CA LYS A 197 6.02 4.97 15.96
C LYS A 197 6.38 5.29 14.50
N GLY A 198 7.41 4.63 13.97
CA GLY A 198 8.01 4.92 12.67
C GLY A 198 8.72 6.28 12.68
N LYS A 199 10.05 6.28 12.65
CA LYS A 199 10.84 7.52 12.64
C LYS A 199 10.35 8.44 11.50
N LYS A 200 9.85 9.63 11.85
CA LYS A 200 9.77 10.75 10.90
C LYS A 200 11.21 11.19 10.67
N GLY A 201 11.89 10.66 9.65
CA GLY A 201 13.25 11.12 9.31
C GLY A 201 13.24 12.64 9.17
N LYS A 202 14.27 13.33 9.68
CA LYS A 202 14.33 14.80 9.65
C LYS A 202 14.11 15.29 8.22
N GLU A 203 13.19 16.22 8.07
CA GLU A 203 12.89 16.88 6.80
C GLU A 203 14.15 17.68 6.41
N ARG A 204 14.79 17.33 5.29
CA ARG A 204 15.85 18.18 4.72
C ARG A 204 15.15 19.47 4.30
N ARG A 205 15.56 20.57 4.95
CA ARG A 205 15.20 21.95 4.57
C ARG A 205 15.76 22.27 3.19
#